data_AF-A0A1M5DR99-F1
#
_entry.id   AF-A0A1M5DR99-F1
#
_cell.length_a   1.000
_cell.length_b   1.000
_cell.length_c   1.000
_cell.angle_alpha   90.00
_cell.angle_beta   90.00
_cell.angle_gamma   90.00
#
_symmetry.space_group_name_H-M   'P 1'
#
loop_
_entity.id
_entity.type
_entity.pdbx_description
1 polymer ?
#
loop_
_entity_poly.entity_id
_entity_poly.type
_entity_poly.pdbx_seq_one_letter_code
_entity_poly.pdbx_strand_id
1 'polypeptide(L)'
;MKIAINDLELTFRKCDAEQFKTKWTATLLYAPYELDFEFDESLFFDKKSNEIKIDWKLIEEFVLHIIKNLDLIQSKGISVLEELHKQVFGKEELLKTEGYFQTGGVELKRYRKEEYTTTYYHFAYDVHYFLESRKNFEMDSYHSYQAQFSSHNGLTICGVSRFGS
;
A
#
# COMPACT_ATOMS: atom_id res chain seq x y z
N MET A 1 -4.53 10.18 17.94
CA MET A 1 -4.64 9.27 19.11
C MET A 1 -3.58 8.18 18.95
N LYS A 2 -2.94 7.71 20.03
CA LYS A 2 -1.99 6.59 19.98
C LYS A 2 -2.67 5.33 20.49
N ILE A 3 -2.41 4.19 19.85
CA ILE A 3 -2.96 2.89 20.24
C ILE A 3 -1.81 1.91 20.25
N ALA A 4 -1.68 1.16 21.34
CA ALA A 4 -0.78 0.03 21.42
C ALA A 4 -1.54 -1.22 20.98
N ILE A 5 -1.05 -1.88 19.93
CA ILE A 5 -1.50 -3.22 19.51
C ILE A 5 -0.33 -4.16 19.79
N ASN A 6 -0.46 -4.99 20.83
CA ASN A 6 0.69 -5.68 21.45
C ASN A 6 1.79 -4.68 21.83
N ASP A 7 2.97 -4.79 21.20
CA ASP A 7 4.13 -3.91 21.39
C ASP A 7 4.28 -2.84 20.29
N LEU A 8 3.30 -2.75 19.37
CA LEU A 8 3.34 -1.83 18.23
C LEU A 8 2.51 -0.59 18.53
N GLU A 9 3.10 0.58 18.32
CA GLU A 9 2.41 1.86 18.49
C GLU A 9 1.89 2.36 17.14
N LEU A 10 0.57 2.51 17.02
CA LEU A 10 -0.08 3.13 15.88
C LEU A 10 -0.49 4.56 16.22
N THR A 11 -0.08 5.51 15.39
CA THR A 11 -0.49 6.91 15.51
C THR A 11 -1.66 7.19 14.57
N PHE A 12 -2.87 7.22 15.12
CA PHE A 12 -4.10 7.55 14.39
C PHE A 12 -4.27 9.05 14.21
N ARG A 13 -4.53 9.47 12.96
CA ARG A 13 -4.85 10.84 12.57
C ARG A 13 -6.15 10.85 11.78
N LYS A 14 -7.01 11.83 12.08
CA LYS A 14 -8.16 12.14 11.24
C LYS A 14 -7.68 13.05 10.13
N CYS A 15 -7.96 12.68 8.90
CA CYS A 15 -7.64 13.44 7.71
C CYS A 15 -8.94 13.83 7.03
N ASP A 16 -9.21 15.13 6.98
CA ASP A 16 -10.29 15.65 6.16
C ASP A 16 -9.81 15.64 4.71
N ALA A 17 -10.26 14.68 3.91
CA ALA A 17 -9.82 14.58 2.52
C ALA A 17 -10.57 15.60 1.65
N GLU A 18 -9.87 16.15 0.66
CA GLU A 18 -10.49 16.84 -0.47
C GLU A 18 -11.47 15.86 -1.14
N GLN A 19 -12.73 16.26 -1.32
CA GLN A 19 -13.87 15.45 -1.82
C GLN A 19 -14.80 14.78 -0.77
N PHE A 20 -15.04 15.42 0.38
CA PHE A 20 -16.16 15.14 1.31
C PHE A 20 -16.15 13.78 2.03
N LYS A 21 -15.04 13.05 2.02
CA LYS A 21 -14.91 11.81 2.79
C LYS A 21 -13.84 11.96 3.85
N THR A 22 -14.26 11.96 5.10
CA THR A 22 -13.32 11.86 6.22
C THR A 22 -12.65 10.50 6.20
N LYS A 23 -11.32 10.49 6.30
CA LYS A 23 -10.54 9.27 6.49
C LYS A 23 -9.83 9.31 7.83
N TRP A 24 -9.62 8.13 8.38
CA TRP A 24 -8.71 7.89 9.50
C TRP A 24 -7.49 7.17 8.96
N THR A 25 -6.31 7.68 9.29
CA THR A 25 -5.04 7.10 8.87
C THR A 25 -4.21 6.70 10.09
N ALA A 26 -3.44 5.63 9.96
CA ALA A 26 -2.48 5.25 10.97
C ALA A 26 -1.23 4.69 10.32
N THR A 27 -0.05 5.11 10.79
CA THR A 27 1.22 4.57 10.30
C THR A 27 1.78 3.60 11.33
N LEU A 28 2.26 2.46 10.83
CA LEU A 28 2.92 1.41 11.60
C LEU A 28 4.34 1.21 11.08
N LEU A 29 5.32 1.26 11.98
CA LEU A 29 6.68 0.85 11.71
C LEU A 29 6.87 -0.61 12.12
N TYR A 30 7.02 -1.49 11.14
CA TYR A 30 7.26 -2.92 11.32
C TYR A 30 8.44 -3.33 10.44
N ALA A 31 9.67 -3.09 10.92
CA ALA A 31 10.90 -3.17 10.12
C ALA A 31 10.99 -4.47 9.30
N PRO A 32 11.25 -4.41 7.97
CA PRO A 32 11.66 -3.23 7.18
C PRO A 32 10.49 -2.40 6.60
N TYR A 33 9.25 -2.62 7.03
CA TYR A 33 8.07 -1.97 6.48
C TYR A 33 7.67 -0.72 7.27
N GLU A 34 7.28 0.31 6.52
CA GLU A 34 6.45 1.41 6.99
C GLU A 34 5.11 1.25 6.28
N LEU A 35 4.06 0.96 7.04
CA LEU A 35 2.72 0.65 6.53
C LEU A 35 1.74 1.72 6.94
N ASP A 36 1.10 2.33 5.94
CA ASP A 36 -0.03 3.22 6.14
C ASP A 36 -1.35 2.43 6.11
N PHE A 37 -2.15 2.58 7.16
CA PHE A 37 -3.49 2.04 7.25
C PHE A 37 -4.49 3.14 7.01
N GLU A 38 -5.46 2.89 6.13
CA GLU A 38 -6.54 3.81 5.84
C GLU A 38 -7.91 3.20 6.18
N PHE A 39 -8.77 4.02 6.79
CA PHE A 39 -10.13 3.68 7.16
C PHE A 39 -11.08 4.80 6.76
N ASP A 40 -12.06 4.52 5.90
CA ASP A 40 -13.16 5.45 5.62
C ASP A 40 -14.03 5.60 6.87
N GLU A 41 -14.36 6.83 7.27
CA GLU A 41 -15.16 7.11 8.47
C GLU A 41 -16.55 6.43 8.42
N SER A 42 -17.08 6.17 7.22
CA SER A 42 -18.34 5.45 7.04
C SER A 42 -18.33 4.01 7.56
N LEU A 43 -17.15 3.39 7.73
CA LEU A 43 -17.00 2.07 8.37
C LEU A 43 -17.44 2.05 9.83
N PHE A 44 -17.42 3.22 10.47
CA PHE A 44 -17.67 3.42 11.89
C PHE A 44 -19.04 4.07 12.16
N PHE A 45 -19.87 4.23 11.13
CA PHE A 45 -21.18 4.85 11.28
C PHE A 45 -22.19 3.89 11.92
N ASP A 46 -22.60 4.19 13.16
CA ASP A 46 -23.64 3.46 13.88
C ASP A 46 -25.02 4.01 13.48
N LYS A 47 -25.77 3.23 12.70
CA LYS A 47 -27.13 3.59 12.25
C LYS A 47 -28.11 3.79 13.42
N LYS A 48 -27.90 3.17 14.58
CA LYS A 48 -28.83 3.27 15.72
C LYS A 48 -28.65 4.58 16.47
N SER A 49 -27.41 4.99 16.72
CA SER A 49 -27.12 6.27 17.39
C SER A 49 -26.95 7.44 16.43
N ASN A 50 -26.84 7.19 15.12
CA ASN A 50 -26.54 8.21 14.10
C ASN A 50 -25.22 8.96 14.39
N GLU A 51 -24.21 8.22 14.86
CA GLU A 51 -22.92 8.75 15.29
C GLU A 51 -21.77 7.90 14.74
N ILE A 52 -20.59 8.51 14.64
CA ILE A 52 -19.34 7.80 14.35
C ILE A 52 -18.80 7.20 15.65
N LYS A 53 -18.67 5.87 15.68
CA LYS A 53 -18.09 5.12 16.80
C LYS A 53 -17.00 4.19 16.28
N ILE A 54 -15.76 4.56 16.56
CA ILE A 54 -14.61 3.76 16.16
C ILE A 54 -14.57 2.49 17.01
N ASP A 55 -14.69 1.33 16.35
CA ASP A 55 -14.49 0.04 16.97
C ASP A 55 -12.98 -0.25 17.01
N TRP A 56 -12.36 0.01 18.17
CA TRP A 56 -10.93 -0.22 18.35
C TRP A 56 -10.53 -1.68 18.26
N LYS A 57 -11.42 -2.61 18.62
CA LYS A 57 -11.16 -4.04 18.53
C LYS A 57 -11.12 -4.49 17.07
N LEU A 58 -12.01 -3.96 16.23
CA LEU A 58 -11.97 -4.17 14.79
C LEU A 58 -10.63 -3.73 14.19
N ILE A 59 -10.17 -2.53 14.57
CA ILE A 59 -8.89 -1.98 14.09
C ILE A 59 -7.74 -2.89 14.51
N GLU A 60 -7.71 -3.32 15.76
CA GLU A 60 -6.69 -4.21 16.30
C GLU A 60 -6.62 -5.53 15.51
N GLU A 61 -7.75 -6.22 15.36
CA GLU A 61 -7.84 -7.48 14.63
C GLU A 61 -7.45 -7.33 13.16
N PHE A 62 -7.79 -6.21 12.54
CA PHE A 62 -7.41 -5.93 11.15
C PHE A 62 -5.89 -5.73 11.00
N VAL A 63 -5.28 -4.92 11.85
CA VAL A 63 -3.83 -4.67 11.83
C VAL A 63 -3.07 -5.98 12.08
N LEU A 64 -3.50 -6.78 13.06
CA LEU A 64 -2.90 -8.09 13.34
C LEU A 64 -3.05 -9.05 12.16
N HIS A 65 -4.22 -9.06 11.49
CA HIS A 65 -4.43 -9.82 10.27
C HIS A 65 -3.43 -9.43 9.17
N ILE A 66 -3.20 -8.12 8.95
CA ILE A 66 -2.25 -7.65 7.95
C ILE A 66 -0.82 -8.06 8.32
N ILE A 67 -0.38 -7.82 9.55
CA ILE A 67 0.99 -8.18 9.99
C ILE A 67 1.24 -9.68 9.84
N LYS A 68 0.30 -10.52 10.29
CA LYS A 68 0.42 -11.98 10.21
C LYS A 68 0.55 -12.51 8.78
N ASN A 69 0.02 -11.76 7.80
CA ASN A 69 -0.01 -12.16 6.40
C ASN A 69 0.90 -11.29 5.51
N LEU A 70 1.72 -10.41 6.08
CA LEU A 70 2.44 -9.37 5.33
C LEU A 70 3.38 -9.96 4.28
N ASP A 71 4.15 -10.99 4.62
CA ASP A 71 5.07 -11.65 3.69
C ASP A 71 4.32 -12.30 2.50
N LEU A 72 3.13 -12.85 2.76
CA LEU A 72 2.29 -13.45 1.73
C LEU A 72 1.68 -12.36 0.83
N ILE A 73 1.18 -11.27 1.42
CA ILE A 73 0.68 -10.10 0.69
C ILE A 73 1.80 -9.57 -0.22
N GLN A 74 2.98 -9.34 0.35
CA GLN A 74 4.15 -8.84 -0.36
C GLN A 74 4.55 -9.74 -1.53
N SER A 75 4.73 -11.04 -1.29
CA SER A 75 5.18 -11.99 -2.32
C SER A 75 4.15 -12.18 -3.45
N LYS A 76 2.85 -12.24 -3.11
CA LYS A 76 1.78 -12.34 -4.12
C LYS A 76 1.63 -11.04 -4.90
N GLY A 77 1.71 -9.89 -4.22
CA GLY A 77 1.70 -8.57 -4.84
C GLY A 77 2.83 -8.41 -5.86
N ILE A 78 4.07 -8.70 -5.44
CA ILE A 78 5.25 -8.65 -6.32
C ILE A 78 5.00 -9.48 -7.60
N SER A 79 4.50 -10.71 -7.47
CA SER A 79 4.34 -11.59 -8.63
C SER A 79 3.40 -11.02 -9.71
N VAL A 80 2.38 -10.26 -9.30
CA VAL A 80 1.46 -9.60 -10.24
C VAL A 80 2.08 -8.32 -10.80
N LEU A 81 2.72 -7.53 -9.94
CA LEU A 81 3.28 -6.22 -10.31
C LEU A 81 4.50 -6.34 -11.22
N GLU A 82 5.35 -7.35 -11.01
CA GLU A 82 6.48 -7.65 -11.90
C GLU A 82 5.99 -8.06 -13.30
N GLU A 83 4.89 -8.82 -13.38
CA GLU A 83 4.34 -9.20 -14.68
C GLU A 83 3.78 -7.98 -15.43
N LEU A 84 3.08 -7.09 -14.72
CA LEU A 84 2.62 -5.81 -15.30
C LEU A 84 3.80 -4.93 -15.74
N HIS A 85 4.86 -4.85 -14.93
CA HIS A 85 6.07 -4.11 -15.26
C HIS A 85 6.72 -4.65 -16.54
N LYS A 86 6.84 -5.97 -16.68
CA LYS A 86 7.37 -6.63 -17.89
C LYS A 86 6.58 -6.29 -19.15
N GLN A 87 5.27 -6.12 -19.06
CA GLN A 87 4.46 -5.73 -20.22
C GLN A 87 4.73 -4.29 -20.67
N VAL A 88 5.11 -3.39 -19.76
CA VAL A 88 5.38 -1.98 -20.06
C VAL A 88 6.83 -1.77 -20.52
N PHE A 89 7.79 -2.37 -19.82
CA PHE A 89 9.22 -2.11 -20.01
C PHE A 89 9.98 -3.22 -20.75
N GLY A 90 9.29 -4.29 -21.15
CA GLY A 90 9.89 -5.44 -21.83
C GLY A 90 10.13 -6.63 -20.90
N LYS A 91 10.46 -7.78 -21.49
CA LYS A 91 10.50 -9.07 -20.78
C LYS A 91 11.62 -9.24 -19.75
N GLU A 92 12.49 -8.24 -19.60
CA GLU A 92 13.58 -8.29 -18.64
C GLU A 92 13.04 -8.25 -17.20
N GLU A 93 13.60 -9.09 -16.34
CA GLU A 93 13.26 -9.07 -14.92
C GLU A 93 13.68 -7.74 -14.28
N LEU A 94 12.89 -7.27 -13.32
CA LEU A 94 13.28 -6.14 -12.48
C LEU A 94 14.32 -6.65 -11.48
N LEU A 95 15.59 -6.39 -11.75
CA LEU A 95 16.65 -6.70 -10.81
C LEU A 95 16.46 -5.83 -9.55
N LYS A 96 16.69 -6.40 -8.36
CA LYS A 96 16.59 -5.65 -7.08
C LYS A 96 17.46 -4.38 -7.04
N THR A 97 18.56 -4.36 -7.79
CA THR A 97 19.46 -3.20 -7.95
C THR A 97 18.88 -2.09 -8.82
N GLU A 98 17.89 -2.43 -9.64
CA GLU A 98 17.23 -1.53 -10.58
C GLU A 98 15.84 -1.11 -10.07
N GLY A 99 15.27 -1.83 -9.12
CA GLY A 99 14.00 -1.46 -8.52
C GLY A 99 13.42 -2.51 -7.60
N TYR A 100 12.33 -2.15 -6.93
CA TYR A 100 11.57 -3.04 -6.07
C TYR A 100 10.11 -2.58 -5.96
N PHE A 101 9.25 -3.54 -5.63
CA PHE A 101 7.90 -3.29 -5.14
C PHE A 101 7.87 -3.56 -3.64
N GLN A 102 7.26 -2.67 -2.86
CA GLN A 102 7.06 -2.86 -1.42
C GLN A 102 5.63 -2.50 -1.04
N THR A 103 5.01 -3.30 -0.18
CA THR A 103 3.72 -2.95 0.41
C THR A 103 3.92 -1.70 1.26
N GLY A 104 3.24 -0.61 0.87
CA GLY A 104 3.33 0.69 1.53
C GLY A 104 2.07 1.06 2.30
N GLY A 105 0.93 0.46 1.97
CA GLY A 105 -0.29 0.72 2.72
C GLY A 105 -1.43 -0.25 2.46
N VAL A 106 -2.45 -0.16 3.30
CA VAL A 106 -3.64 -1.01 3.25
C VAL A 106 -4.87 -0.18 3.61
N GLU A 107 -5.90 -0.20 2.75
CA GLU A 107 -7.18 0.46 3.01
C GLU A 107 -8.25 -0.58 3.34
N LEU A 108 -8.83 -0.51 4.55
CA LEU A 108 -9.99 -1.33 4.87
C LEU A 108 -11.20 -0.80 4.10
N LYS A 109 -11.83 -1.65 3.28
CA LYS A 109 -13.01 -1.27 2.49
C LYS A 109 -14.30 -1.72 3.13
N ARG A 110 -14.34 -2.95 3.63
CA ARG A 110 -15.51 -3.57 4.28
C ARG A 110 -15.09 -4.65 5.26
N TYR A 111 -15.94 -4.94 6.22
CA TYR A 111 -15.79 -6.10 7.09
C TYR A 111 -17.14 -6.76 7.38
N ARG A 112 -17.10 -8.06 7.67
CA ARG A 112 -18.22 -8.82 8.26
C ARG A 112 -17.75 -9.40 9.58
N LYS A 113 -18.53 -9.14 10.63
CA LYS A 113 -18.34 -9.74 11.96
C LYS A 113 -19.24 -10.95 12.10
N GLU A 114 -18.68 -12.07 12.50
CA GLU A 114 -19.41 -13.29 12.85
C GLU A 114 -19.17 -13.61 14.32
N GLU A 115 -20.27 -13.76 15.07
CA GLU A 115 -20.22 -14.05 16.50
C GLU A 115 -20.75 -15.46 16.74
N TYR A 116 -19.83 -16.40 17.00
CA TYR A 116 -20.14 -17.73 17.53
C TYR A 116 -19.62 -17.81 18.98
N THR A 117 -18.93 -18.88 19.36
CA THR A 117 -18.18 -18.95 20.64
C THR A 117 -16.97 -18.00 20.65
N THR A 118 -16.44 -17.66 19.48
CA THR A 118 -15.38 -16.67 19.26
C THR A 118 -15.85 -15.70 18.17
N THR A 119 -15.48 -14.42 18.30
CA THR A 119 -15.71 -13.42 17.24
C THR A 119 -14.71 -13.62 16.10
N TYR A 120 -15.20 -13.72 14.87
CA TYR A 120 -14.39 -13.76 13.65
C TYR A 120 -14.69 -12.55 12.77
N TYR A 121 -13.64 -12.02 12.14
CA TYR A 121 -13.74 -10.93 11.18
C TYR A 121 -13.35 -11.41 9.79
N HIS A 122 -14.17 -11.07 8.80
CA HIS A 122 -13.84 -11.20 7.39
C HIS A 122 -13.60 -9.81 6.82
N PHE A 123 -12.39 -9.54 6.33
CA PHE A 123 -11.99 -8.25 5.81
C PHE A 123 -11.96 -8.25 4.28
N ALA A 124 -12.43 -7.16 3.69
CA ALA A 124 -12.14 -6.79 2.30
C ALA A 124 -11.33 -5.49 2.33
N TYR A 125 -10.13 -5.51 1.75
CA TYR A 125 -9.19 -4.42 1.80
C TYR A 125 -8.41 -4.28 0.49
N ASP A 126 -8.01 -3.05 0.19
CA ASP A 126 -7.11 -2.74 -0.91
C ASP A 126 -5.68 -2.69 -0.35
N VAL A 127 -4.70 -3.13 -1.15
CA VAL A 127 -3.28 -3.07 -0.80
C VAL A 127 -2.57 -2.11 -1.75
N HIS A 128 -1.87 -1.14 -1.19
CA HIS A 128 -1.09 -0.15 -1.91
C HIS A 128 0.37 -0.56 -1.91
N TYR A 129 0.98 -0.51 -3.10
CA TYR A 129 2.38 -0.83 -3.28
C TYR A 129 3.16 0.41 -3.71
N PHE A 130 4.31 0.58 -3.09
CA PHE A 130 5.37 1.45 -3.55
C PHE A 130 6.14 0.77 -4.68
N LEU A 131 6.48 1.53 -5.72
CA LEU A 131 7.39 1.11 -6.79
C LEU A 131 8.53 2.11 -6.88
N GLU A 132 9.73 1.58 -6.85
CA GLU A 132 10.93 2.27 -7.31
C GLU A 132 11.53 1.44 -8.45
N SER A 133 11.77 2.05 -9.60
CA SER A 133 12.29 1.37 -10.77
C SER A 133 13.12 2.31 -11.62
N ARG A 134 14.26 1.82 -12.11
CA ARG A 134 15.17 2.50 -13.01
C ARG A 134 15.47 1.58 -14.17
N LYS A 135 15.03 1.94 -15.37
CA LYS A 135 15.21 1.14 -16.58
C LYS A 135 15.75 1.99 -17.73
N ASN A 136 16.73 1.44 -18.45
CA ASN A 136 17.20 2.01 -19.70
C ASN A 136 16.35 1.44 -20.84
N PHE A 137 16.02 2.26 -21.82
CA PHE A 137 15.26 1.83 -23.00
C PHE A 137 15.58 2.74 -24.19
N GLU A 138 15.31 2.23 -25.38
CA GLU A 138 15.52 2.93 -26.64
C GLU A 138 14.15 3.38 -27.19
N MET A 139 13.97 4.69 -27.38
CA MET A 139 12.82 5.21 -28.15
C MET A 139 13.17 5.39 -29.64
N ASP A 140 14.45 5.61 -29.95
CA ASP A 140 14.98 5.72 -31.31
C ASP A 140 16.36 5.07 -31.42
N SER A 141 16.86 4.88 -32.63
CA SER A 141 18.12 4.16 -32.90
C SER A 141 19.40 4.94 -32.57
N TYR A 142 19.30 6.19 -32.12
CA TYR A 142 20.44 7.08 -31.90
C TYR A 142 20.60 7.47 -30.42
N HIS A 143 19.59 7.27 -29.60
CA HIS A 143 19.59 7.67 -28.20
C HIS A 143 19.08 6.55 -27.31
N SER A 144 19.75 6.41 -26.17
CA SER A 144 19.17 5.69 -25.05
C SER A 144 18.66 6.67 -24.02
N TYR A 145 17.57 6.24 -23.41
CA TYR A 145 16.83 6.96 -22.40
C TYR A 145 16.86 6.14 -21.12
N GLN A 146 16.82 6.82 -19.99
CA GLN A 146 16.63 6.16 -18.71
C GLN A 146 15.34 6.68 -18.06
N ALA A 147 14.40 5.77 -17.82
CA ALA A 147 13.20 6.05 -17.03
C ALA A 147 13.51 5.73 -15.58
N GLN A 148 13.18 6.68 -14.71
CA GLN A 148 13.13 6.49 -13.28
C GLN A 148 11.70 6.70 -12.81
N PHE A 149 11.11 5.65 -12.24
CA PHE A 149 9.83 5.70 -11.57
C PHE A 149 10.05 5.65 -10.06
N SER A 150 9.41 6.57 -9.34
CA SER A 150 9.31 6.53 -7.88
C SER A 150 7.94 7.03 -7.49
N SER A 151 7.24 6.32 -6.61
CA SER A 151 5.93 6.79 -6.12
C SER A 151 6.00 8.17 -5.46
N HIS A 152 7.18 8.63 -5.00
CA HIS A 152 7.37 9.97 -4.43
C HIS A 152 7.51 11.08 -5.48
N ASN A 153 8.11 10.77 -6.64
CA ASN A 153 8.49 11.75 -7.66
C ASN A 153 7.76 11.53 -9.00
N GLY A 154 6.85 10.56 -9.06
CA GLY A 154 6.19 10.14 -10.29
C GLY A 154 7.14 9.43 -11.27
N LEU A 155 6.76 9.44 -12.55
CA LEU A 155 7.62 8.96 -13.64
C LEU A 155 8.45 10.13 -14.18
N THR A 156 9.77 10.01 -14.09
CA THR A 156 10.71 10.97 -14.68
C THR A 156 11.57 10.27 -15.74
N ILE A 157 11.71 10.89 -16.90
CA ILE A 157 12.69 10.47 -17.91
C ILE A 157 13.96 11.27 -17.66
N CYS A 158 14.99 10.61 -17.15
CA CYS A 158 16.26 11.20 -16.78
C CYS A 158 17.33 10.75 -17.77
N GLY A 159 18.01 11.70 -18.41
CA GLY A 159 19.16 11.39 -19.25
C GLY A 159 18.77 10.95 -20.67
N VAL A 160 19.27 11.72 -21.63
CA VAL A 160 19.33 11.35 -23.05
C VAL A 160 20.81 11.25 -23.36
N SER A 161 21.31 10.04 -23.54
CA SER A 161 22.67 9.84 -24.03
C SER A 161 22.58 9.35 -25.46
N ARG A 162 23.17 10.10 -26.39
CA ARG A 162 23.36 9.63 -27.76
C ARG A 162 24.29 8.43 -27.72
N PHE A 163 23.85 7.30 -28.25
CA PHE A 163 24.78 6.25 -28.62
C PHE A 163 25.43 6.67 -29.94
N GLY A 164 26.75 6.79 -29.90
CA GLY A 164 27.61 7.00 -31.07
C GLY A 164 29.05 6.84 -30.57
N SER A 165 29.88 5.99 -31.15
CA SER A 165 29.94 5.46 -32.52
C SER A 165 30.31 3.98 -32.54
#